data_AF-A0AB73U016-F1
#
_entry.id   AF-A0AB73U016-F1
#
_cell.length_a   1.000
_cell.length_b   1.000
_cell.length_c   1.000
_cell.angle_alpha   90.00
_cell.angle_beta   90.00
_cell.angle_gamma   90.00
#
_symmetry.space_group_name_H-M   'P 1'
#
loop_
_entity.id
_entity.type
_entity.pdbx_description
1 polymer ?
#
loop_
_entity_poly.entity_id
_entity_poly.type
_entity_poly.pdbx_seq_one_letter_code
_entity_poly.pdbx_strand_id
1 'polypeptide(L)'
;MGRCGSRCTRAGPSGGWLPTTSSVSSGTCPSTPTRDEQRRTPLQAAAVPPDQPDGTHAAEPPGARRLFPGQAARAVRMSSPIPASIRVLIDGPNYAHLSTVSAGGHPRNWVVWVAREDDNVLICTHAKAPKAKDMRRDPRVGLSITAFDNPYRMAALQGRVIAVRDDAACHYMDPISIKYTGAAFPSRGPGRVCFVIAIDNANQHTLDFTHNPTEAG
;
A
#
# COMPACT_ATOMS: atom_id res chain seq x y z
N MET A 1 31.33 32.09 37.45
CA MET A 1 30.84 31.70 38.79
C MET A 1 29.61 30.83 38.56
N GLY A 2 29.45 29.56 38.89
CA GLY A 2 30.12 28.59 39.76
C GLY A 2 29.02 27.69 40.37
N ARG A 3 29.29 26.37 40.50
CA ARG A 3 28.47 25.25 41.06
C ARG A 3 27.52 24.58 40.04
N CYS A 4 27.72 23.35 39.56
CA CYS A 4 28.23 22.06 40.10
C CYS A 4 27.26 21.35 41.07
N GLY A 5 26.57 20.34 40.54
CA GLY A 5 25.84 19.31 41.27
C GLY A 5 26.11 17.93 40.63
N SER A 6 27.11 17.23 41.18
CA SER A 6 27.41 15.79 41.04
C SER A 6 26.30 14.95 41.71
N ARG A 7 26.06 13.63 41.56
CA ARG A 7 26.65 12.43 40.91
C ARG A 7 25.62 11.28 41.16
N CYS A 8 25.57 10.17 40.41
CA CYS A 8 25.90 8.77 40.84
C CYS A 8 24.92 7.77 40.14
N THR A 9 25.20 6.51 39.75
CA THR A 9 26.38 5.66 39.52
C THR A 9 25.88 4.31 38.93
N ARG A 10 26.68 3.62 38.12
CA ARG A 10 27.18 2.25 38.43
C ARG A 10 28.33 1.89 37.48
N ALA A 11 29.40 1.35 38.07
CA ALA A 11 30.66 0.95 37.44
C ALA A 11 30.68 -0.54 37.07
N GLY A 12 31.50 -0.88 36.08
CA GLY A 12 31.94 -2.24 35.71
C GLY A 12 33.28 -2.15 34.93
N PRO A 13 34.13 -3.19 34.95
CA PRO A 13 35.54 -3.00 35.29
C PRO A 13 36.55 -3.14 34.14
N SER A 14 37.77 -2.65 34.41
CA SER A 14 39.06 -2.98 33.80
C SER A 14 39.40 -2.44 32.39
N GLY A 15 40.58 -1.81 32.28
CA GLY A 15 41.26 -1.45 31.03
C GLY A 15 41.64 0.03 30.95
N GLY A 16 42.75 0.42 31.59
CA GLY A 16 43.28 1.78 31.48
C GLY A 16 44.01 2.02 30.17
N TRP A 17 43.95 3.25 29.64
CA TRP A 17 44.97 3.89 28.78
C TRP A 17 44.93 5.43 28.99
N LEU A 18 46.09 6.04 28.76
CA LEU A 18 46.56 7.40 29.05
C LEU A 18 45.78 8.55 28.35
N PRO A 19 45.92 9.81 28.83
CA PRO A 19 45.12 10.94 28.34
C PRO A 19 45.64 11.50 27.01
N THR A 20 44.80 11.52 25.99
CA THR A 20 44.99 12.38 24.82
C THR A 20 44.31 13.72 25.08
N THR A 21 45.09 14.79 25.19
CA THR A 21 44.60 16.17 25.19
C THR A 21 44.18 16.55 23.78
N SER A 22 42.90 16.89 23.58
CA SER A 22 42.43 17.57 22.38
C SER A 22 41.95 18.96 22.78
N SER A 23 42.64 19.98 22.28
CA SER A 23 42.32 21.39 22.50
C SER A 23 41.03 21.77 21.80
N VAL A 24 40.26 22.62 22.48
CA VAL A 24 39.05 23.26 21.96
C VAL A 24 39.48 24.44 21.09
N SER A 25 39.19 24.37 19.79
CA SER A 25 39.33 25.51 18.88
C SER A 25 37.94 26.05 18.55
N SER A 26 37.69 27.28 18.99
CA SER A 26 36.55 28.11 18.65
C SER A 26 36.57 28.48 17.15
N GLY A 27 35.55 28.06 16.42
CA GLY A 27 35.31 28.42 15.01
C GLY A 27 33.87 28.91 14.83
N THR A 28 33.74 30.13 14.33
CA THR A 28 32.51 30.93 14.18
C THR A 28 31.55 30.34 13.15
N CYS A 29 30.24 30.33 13.45
CA CYS A 29 29.18 29.95 12.51
C CYS A 29 28.99 31.03 11.42
N PRO A 30 28.87 30.66 10.13
CA PRO A 30 28.39 31.59 9.10
C PRO A 30 26.87 31.70 9.12
N SER A 31 26.39 32.95 9.12
CA SER A 31 24.99 33.38 9.12
C SER A 31 24.27 33.11 7.80
N THR A 32 23.02 32.66 7.88
CA THR A 32 22.10 32.40 6.76
C THR A 32 21.48 33.71 6.24
N PRO A 33 21.47 33.99 4.91
CA PRO A 33 20.81 35.17 4.38
C PRO A 33 19.28 35.03 4.33
N THR A 34 18.60 36.14 4.59
CA THR A 34 17.13 36.30 4.68
C THR A 34 16.42 36.34 3.33
N ARG A 35 15.12 36.00 3.36
CA ARG A 35 14.19 35.73 2.25
C ARG A 35 13.86 36.90 1.30
N ASP A 36 14.50 38.07 1.41
CA ASP A 36 14.06 39.30 0.74
C ASP A 36 14.91 39.73 -0.48
N GLU A 37 15.90 38.93 -0.89
CA GLU A 37 16.89 39.35 -1.91
C GLU A 37 16.77 38.65 -3.28
N GLN A 38 15.78 37.77 -3.48
CA GLN A 38 15.66 36.96 -4.71
C GLN A 38 14.62 37.44 -5.73
N ARG A 39 14.10 38.66 -5.61
CA ARG A 39 13.05 39.17 -6.51
C ARG A 39 13.50 40.34 -7.39
N ARG A 40 14.41 40.10 -8.33
CA ARG A 40 14.62 41.00 -9.49
C ARG A 40 15.01 40.22 -10.75
N THR A 41 14.03 39.95 -11.61
CA THR A 41 14.18 39.51 -13.00
C THR A 41 14.51 40.72 -13.89
N PRO A 42 15.20 40.52 -15.02
CA PRO A 42 14.59 40.98 -16.28
C PRO A 42 14.58 39.91 -17.38
N LEU A 43 13.50 39.95 -18.16
CA LEU A 43 13.27 39.20 -19.40
C LEU A 43 14.25 39.64 -20.49
N GLN A 44 14.72 38.70 -21.31
CA GLN A 44 15.28 39.00 -22.62
C GLN A 44 14.74 38.05 -23.68
N ALA A 45 14.10 38.65 -24.69
CA ALA A 45 13.61 38.04 -25.91
C ALA A 45 14.71 38.04 -26.97
N ALA A 46 14.78 36.98 -27.79
CA ALA A 46 15.50 36.98 -29.05
C ALA A 46 14.61 36.34 -30.13
N ALA A 47 14.50 37.06 -31.25
CA ALA A 47 13.62 36.79 -32.38
C ALA A 47 14.17 35.70 -33.32
N VAL A 48 13.27 35.02 -34.03
CA VAL A 48 13.56 34.10 -35.15
C VAL A 48 12.75 34.59 -36.37
N PRO A 49 13.35 34.65 -37.59
CA PRO A 49 12.74 35.23 -38.80
C PRO A 49 11.70 34.33 -39.52
N PRO A 50 10.93 34.84 -40.52
CA PRO A 50 9.65 34.27 -40.96
C PRO A 50 9.63 33.45 -42.28
N ASP A 51 8.57 32.62 -42.40
CA ASP A 51 7.74 32.07 -43.53
C ASP A 51 8.37 31.57 -44.85
N GLN A 52 8.25 30.29 -45.30
CA GLN A 52 7.12 29.45 -45.83
C GLN A 52 7.22 29.27 -47.39
N PRO A 53 6.53 28.34 -48.11
CA PRO A 53 5.70 27.16 -47.74
C PRO A 53 5.91 25.88 -48.63
N ASP A 54 4.98 24.92 -48.47
CA ASP A 54 4.50 23.84 -49.35
C ASP A 54 5.25 22.49 -49.47
N GLY A 55 4.52 21.42 -49.12
CA GLY A 55 4.96 20.04 -49.29
C GLY A 55 3.99 19.03 -48.67
N THR A 56 2.92 18.73 -49.39
CA THR A 56 2.04 17.56 -49.26
C THR A 56 2.83 16.28 -48.99
N HIS A 57 2.52 15.50 -47.95
CA HIS A 57 2.61 14.03 -47.99
C HIS A 57 1.81 13.39 -46.84
N ALA A 58 0.69 12.78 -47.22
CA ALA A 58 0.01 11.77 -46.44
C ALA A 58 0.90 10.52 -46.31
N ALA A 59 0.97 9.96 -45.09
CA ALA A 59 1.05 8.52 -44.84
C ALA A 59 0.99 8.25 -43.32
N GLU A 60 -0.14 7.70 -42.87
CA GLU A 60 -0.25 7.06 -41.55
C GLU A 60 0.69 5.83 -41.47
N PRO A 61 1.34 5.55 -40.33
CA PRO A 61 1.98 4.26 -40.11
C PRO A 61 0.92 3.19 -39.76
N PRO A 62 0.95 2.01 -40.40
CA PRO A 62 -0.02 0.95 -40.14
C PRO A 62 0.35 0.14 -38.88
N GLY A 63 -0.68 -0.22 -38.11
CA GLY A 63 -0.70 -1.55 -37.47
C GLY A 63 -0.25 -1.67 -36.01
N ALA A 64 -0.75 -0.83 -35.10
CA ALA A 64 -0.87 -1.27 -33.71
C ALA A 64 -2.00 -2.31 -33.63
N ARG A 65 -1.62 -3.60 -33.67
CA ARG A 65 -2.49 -4.75 -33.43
C ARG A 65 -3.27 -4.52 -32.11
N ARG A 66 -4.55 -4.17 -32.19
CA ARG A 66 -5.47 -4.24 -31.05
C ARG A 66 -5.56 -5.70 -30.62
N LEU A 67 -4.84 -6.06 -29.56
CA LEU A 67 -4.72 -7.46 -29.11
C LEU A 67 -5.93 -7.99 -28.34
N PHE A 68 -7.00 -7.22 -28.18
CA PHE A 68 -8.22 -7.72 -27.54
C PHE A 68 -9.45 -7.16 -28.26
N PRO A 69 -10.29 -7.99 -28.90
CA PRO A 69 -11.61 -7.57 -29.32
C PRO A 69 -12.41 -7.16 -28.08
N GLY A 70 -13.15 -6.07 -28.21
CA GLY A 70 -13.97 -5.51 -27.15
C GLY A 70 -14.90 -6.57 -26.56
N GLN A 71 -14.72 -6.86 -25.27
CA GLN A 71 -15.76 -7.53 -24.52
C GLN A 71 -16.92 -6.54 -24.39
N ALA A 72 -18.00 -6.87 -25.10
CA ALA A 72 -19.34 -6.43 -24.77
C ALA A 72 -19.51 -6.39 -23.26
N ALA A 73 -20.15 -5.33 -22.75
CA ALA A 73 -20.46 -5.17 -21.34
C ALA A 73 -21.01 -6.49 -20.79
N ARG A 74 -20.18 -7.21 -20.03
CA ARG A 74 -20.62 -8.41 -19.31
C ARG A 74 -21.74 -7.95 -18.42
N ALA A 75 -22.91 -8.57 -18.58
CA ALA A 75 -23.97 -8.52 -17.58
C ALA A 75 -23.31 -8.62 -16.20
N VAL A 76 -23.66 -7.70 -15.30
CA VAL A 76 -23.22 -7.74 -13.90
C VAL A 76 -23.52 -9.14 -13.41
N ARG A 77 -22.49 -9.98 -13.29
CA ARG A 77 -22.66 -11.31 -12.71
C ARG A 77 -23.05 -11.03 -11.28
N MET A 78 -24.27 -11.44 -10.94
CA MET A 78 -24.73 -11.45 -9.56
C MET A 78 -23.69 -12.20 -8.73
N SER A 79 -23.34 -11.64 -7.57
CA SER A 79 -22.40 -12.25 -6.65
C SER A 79 -22.79 -13.69 -6.36
N SER A 80 -21.87 -14.63 -6.54
CA SER A 80 -22.08 -16.02 -6.19
C SER A 80 -21.75 -16.21 -4.71
N PRO A 81 -22.48 -17.04 -3.96
CA PRO A 81 -22.12 -17.35 -2.57
C PRO A 81 -20.70 -17.91 -2.51
N ILE A 82 -19.94 -17.49 -1.51
CA ILE A 82 -18.56 -17.94 -1.32
C ILE A 82 -18.59 -19.41 -0.84
N PRO A 83 -17.91 -20.35 -1.52
CA PRO A 83 -17.84 -21.75 -1.09
C PRO A 83 -17.32 -21.89 0.35
N ALA A 84 -17.89 -22.85 1.11
CA ALA A 84 -17.57 -23.04 2.53
C ALA A 84 -16.07 -23.23 2.80
N SER A 85 -15.37 -23.97 1.93
CA SER A 85 -13.94 -24.22 2.03
C SER A 85 -13.09 -22.94 1.91
N ILE A 86 -13.57 -21.95 1.14
CA ILE A 86 -12.95 -20.63 0.97
C ILE A 86 -13.29 -19.74 2.17
N ARG A 87 -14.52 -19.83 2.70
CA ARG A 87 -14.89 -19.11 3.93
C ARG A 87 -13.93 -19.44 5.07
N VAL A 88 -13.59 -20.72 5.24
CA VAL A 88 -12.58 -21.15 6.23
C VAL A 88 -11.22 -20.46 6.03
N LEU A 89 -10.78 -20.26 4.78
CA LEU A 89 -9.54 -19.51 4.49
C LEU A 89 -9.65 -18.03 4.88
N ILE A 90 -10.77 -17.39 4.56
CA ILE A 90 -11.01 -15.97 4.86
C ILE A 90 -11.16 -15.74 6.37
N ASP A 91 -11.80 -16.67 7.07
CA ASP A 91 -12.09 -16.54 8.50
C ASP A 91 -10.85 -16.81 9.37
N GLY A 92 -9.94 -17.68 8.92
CA GLY A 92 -8.65 -17.89 9.56
C GLY A 92 -7.70 -16.68 9.41
N PRO A 93 -6.67 -16.53 10.26
CA PRO A 93 -5.71 -15.41 10.25
C PRO A 93 -4.71 -15.48 9.08
N ASN A 94 -5.20 -15.80 7.88
CA ASN A 94 -4.42 -15.90 6.65
C ASN A 94 -4.28 -14.54 6.00
N TYR A 95 -3.07 -14.18 5.58
CA TYR A 95 -2.85 -12.94 4.85
C TYR A 95 -3.44 -13.04 3.44
N ALA A 96 -4.05 -11.95 2.99
CA ALA A 96 -4.55 -11.83 1.62
C ALA A 96 -3.67 -10.85 0.83
N HIS A 97 -3.48 -11.14 -0.44
CA HIS A 97 -2.86 -10.25 -1.40
C HIS A 97 -3.98 -9.56 -2.18
N LEU A 98 -4.23 -8.29 -1.85
CA LEU A 98 -5.19 -7.45 -2.54
C LEU A 98 -4.55 -6.84 -3.79
N SER A 99 -5.14 -7.11 -4.95
CA SER A 99 -4.85 -6.45 -6.20
C SER A 99 -5.92 -5.41 -6.54
N THR A 100 -5.51 -4.18 -6.86
CA THR A 100 -6.40 -3.12 -7.38
C THR A 100 -5.82 -2.51 -8.65
N VAL A 101 -6.64 -1.73 -9.37
CA VAL A 101 -6.23 -1.02 -10.60
C VAL A 101 -5.86 0.41 -10.26
N SER A 102 -4.64 0.86 -10.59
CA SER A 102 -4.18 2.24 -10.40
C SER A 102 -4.79 3.23 -11.41
N ALA A 103 -4.59 4.54 -11.21
CA ALA A 103 -5.17 5.56 -12.09
C ALA A 103 -4.64 5.48 -13.53
N GLY A 104 -3.38 5.02 -13.69
CA GLY A 104 -2.80 4.72 -15.00
C GLY A 104 -3.13 3.34 -15.54
N GLY A 105 -4.05 2.59 -14.92
CA GLY A 105 -4.45 1.25 -15.35
C GLY A 105 -3.52 0.11 -14.91
N HIS A 106 -2.34 0.41 -14.33
CA HIS A 106 -1.44 -0.64 -13.84
C HIS A 106 -2.01 -1.35 -12.61
N PRO A 107 -1.86 -2.68 -12.51
CA PRO A 107 -2.21 -3.40 -11.28
C PRO A 107 -1.27 -3.02 -10.14
N ARG A 108 -1.80 -2.95 -8.93
CA ARG A 108 -1.02 -2.77 -7.70
C ARG A 108 -1.43 -3.82 -6.69
N ASN A 109 -0.46 -4.36 -5.96
CA ASN A 109 -0.68 -5.44 -5.02
C ASN A 109 -0.25 -5.05 -3.59
N TRP A 110 -1.03 -5.44 -2.59
CA TRP A 110 -0.72 -5.24 -1.17
C TRP A 110 -1.07 -6.46 -0.35
N VAL A 111 -0.24 -6.78 0.63
CA VAL A 111 -0.61 -7.69 1.71
C VAL A 111 -1.58 -6.98 2.66
N VAL A 112 -2.68 -7.64 3.00
CA VAL A 112 -3.75 -7.11 3.86
C VAL A 112 -4.32 -8.17 4.78
N TRP A 113 -4.92 -7.69 5.86
CA TRP A 113 -5.85 -8.46 6.67
C TRP A 113 -7.25 -8.36 6.10
N VAL A 114 -8.00 -9.46 6.20
CA VAL A 114 -9.38 -9.55 5.72
C VAL A 114 -10.30 -10.05 6.82
N ALA A 115 -11.57 -9.71 6.75
CA ALA A 115 -12.64 -10.43 7.42
C ALA A 115 -13.75 -10.74 6.42
N ARG A 116 -14.81 -11.39 6.91
CA ARG A 116 -16.01 -11.71 6.15
C ARG A 116 -17.24 -11.25 6.92
N GLU A 117 -18.20 -10.71 6.18
CA GLU A 117 -19.56 -10.44 6.63
C GLU A 117 -20.49 -11.12 5.64
N ASP A 118 -21.15 -12.20 6.06
CA ASP A 118 -21.93 -13.08 5.21
C ASP A 118 -21.14 -13.59 3.99
N ASP A 119 -21.51 -13.17 2.78
CA ASP A 119 -20.85 -13.50 1.51
C ASP A 119 -19.96 -12.37 0.98
N ASN A 120 -19.64 -11.39 1.82
CA ASN A 120 -18.78 -10.26 1.46
C ASN A 120 -17.45 -10.28 2.21
N VAL A 121 -16.38 -9.88 1.52
CA VAL A 121 -15.07 -9.68 2.13
C VAL A 121 -14.93 -8.24 2.62
N LEU A 122 -14.39 -8.08 3.83
CA LEU A 122 -14.10 -6.79 4.43
C LEU A 122 -12.61 -6.48 4.40
N ILE A 123 -12.27 -5.27 3.95
CA ILE A 123 -10.91 -4.72 4.03
C ILE A 123 -10.97 -3.32 4.62
N CYS A 124 -10.45 -3.17 5.83
CA CYS A 124 -10.38 -1.87 6.49
C CYS A 124 -8.99 -1.23 6.34
N THR A 125 -8.95 0.08 6.08
CA THR A 125 -7.72 0.82 5.78
C THR A 125 -7.90 2.31 6.05
N HIS A 126 -6.85 3.11 5.84
CA HIS A 126 -6.94 4.55 5.85
C HIS A 126 -7.41 5.08 4.47
N ALA A 127 -8.33 6.04 4.46
CA ALA A 127 -8.98 6.60 3.29
C ALA A 127 -8.00 7.28 2.31
N LYS A 128 -6.86 7.78 2.81
CA LYS A 128 -5.80 8.36 1.97
C LYS A 128 -4.83 7.32 1.41
N ALA A 129 -4.92 6.05 1.83
CA ALA A 129 -4.03 4.99 1.36
C ALA A 129 -4.21 4.78 -0.15
N PRO A 130 -3.14 4.43 -0.89
CA PRO A 130 -3.24 4.28 -2.34
C PRO A 130 -4.28 3.23 -2.76
N LYS A 131 -4.35 2.09 -2.06
CA LYS A 131 -5.39 1.05 -2.28
C LYS A 131 -6.82 1.57 -2.09
N ALA A 132 -7.04 2.48 -1.13
CA ALA A 132 -8.36 3.08 -0.89
C ALA A 132 -8.74 4.05 -2.01
N LYS A 133 -7.78 4.82 -2.51
CA LYS A 133 -7.99 5.70 -3.67
C LYS A 133 -8.29 4.89 -4.94
N ASP A 134 -7.63 3.75 -5.11
CA ASP A 134 -7.88 2.86 -6.24
C ASP A 134 -9.27 2.23 -6.17
N MET A 135 -9.59 1.59 -5.05
CA MET A 135 -10.88 0.91 -4.85
C MET A 135 -12.10 1.85 -4.98
N ARG A 136 -11.95 3.15 -4.67
CA ARG A 136 -13.01 4.14 -4.90
C ARG A 136 -13.17 4.53 -6.36
N ARG A 137 -12.08 4.55 -7.12
CA ARG A 137 -12.09 4.95 -8.53
C ARG A 137 -12.49 3.78 -9.43
N ASP A 138 -11.92 2.60 -9.17
CA ASP A 138 -12.21 1.36 -9.87
C ASP A 138 -12.57 0.30 -8.83
N PRO A 139 -13.83 -0.16 -8.78
CA PRO A 139 -14.27 -1.08 -7.74
C PRO A 139 -13.74 -2.50 -7.95
N ARG A 140 -13.13 -2.83 -9.10
CA ARG A 140 -12.65 -4.18 -9.40
C ARG A 140 -11.43 -4.51 -8.54
N VAL A 141 -11.49 -5.65 -7.87
CA VAL A 141 -10.42 -6.15 -7.01
C VAL A 141 -10.14 -7.63 -7.27
N GLY A 142 -8.88 -8.02 -7.08
CA GLY A 142 -8.45 -9.41 -6.99
C GLY A 142 -7.94 -9.71 -5.59
N LEU A 143 -8.17 -10.92 -5.11
CA LEU A 143 -7.63 -11.42 -3.85
C LEU A 143 -6.96 -12.77 -4.07
N SER A 144 -5.78 -12.95 -3.51
CA SER A 144 -5.15 -14.26 -3.34
C SER A 144 -4.93 -14.52 -1.86
N ILE A 145 -5.32 -15.69 -1.38
CA ILE A 145 -5.18 -16.08 0.02
C ILE A 145 -4.48 -17.43 0.06
N THR A 146 -3.44 -17.53 0.89
CA THR A 146 -2.71 -18.76 1.15
C THR A 146 -2.87 -19.13 2.62
N ALA A 147 -3.18 -20.39 2.91
CA ALA A 147 -3.27 -20.85 4.28
C ALA A 147 -1.89 -20.80 4.94
N PHE A 148 -1.82 -20.28 6.17
CA PHE A 148 -0.57 -20.12 6.90
C PHE A 148 0.05 -21.48 7.29
N ASP A 149 -0.79 -22.45 7.64
CA ASP A 149 -0.41 -23.80 8.05
C ASP A 149 -0.08 -24.73 6.88
N ASN A 150 -0.69 -24.49 5.71
CA ASN A 150 -0.47 -25.25 4.50
C ASN A 150 -0.40 -24.32 3.27
N PRO A 151 0.79 -23.97 2.78
CA PRO A 151 0.93 -23.03 1.67
C PRO A 151 0.39 -23.57 0.33
N TYR A 152 0.08 -24.86 0.25
CA TYR A 152 -0.53 -25.47 -0.93
C TYR A 152 -2.05 -25.35 -0.95
N ARG A 153 -2.67 -24.97 0.17
CA ARG A 153 -4.08 -24.64 0.26
C ARG A 153 -4.28 -23.16 0.02
N MET A 154 -4.80 -22.82 -1.17
CA MET A 154 -4.89 -21.44 -1.65
C MET A 154 -6.24 -21.15 -2.30
N ALA A 155 -6.66 -19.89 -2.27
CA ALA A 155 -7.83 -19.41 -3.00
C ALA A 155 -7.52 -18.12 -3.77
N ALA A 156 -8.05 -18.04 -4.98
CA ALA A 156 -8.03 -16.86 -5.82
C ALA A 156 -9.47 -16.36 -6.03
N LEU A 157 -9.72 -15.10 -5.67
CA LEU A 157 -11.04 -14.46 -5.74
C LEU A 157 -10.98 -13.23 -6.64
N GLN A 158 -12.07 -12.97 -7.33
CA GLN A 158 -12.31 -11.73 -8.06
C GLN A 158 -13.62 -11.15 -7.56
N GLY A 159 -13.66 -9.84 -7.35
CA GLY A 159 -14.83 -9.17 -6.82
C GLY A 159 -14.88 -7.69 -7.14
N ARG A 160 -15.89 -7.04 -6.58
CA ARG A 160 -16.07 -5.60 -6.67
C ARG A 160 -16.43 -5.00 -5.33
N VAL A 161 -15.91 -3.80 -5.06
CA VAL A 161 -16.36 -2.97 -3.95
C VAL A 161 -17.81 -2.57 -4.20
N ILE A 162 -18.68 -2.89 -3.24
CA ILE A 162 -20.11 -2.55 -3.28
C ILE A 162 -20.49 -1.48 -2.24
N ALA A 163 -19.68 -1.31 -1.20
CA ALA A 163 -19.88 -0.26 -0.21
C ALA A 163 -18.56 0.18 0.42
N VAL A 164 -18.55 1.42 0.91
CA VAL A 164 -17.49 1.97 1.75
C VAL A 164 -18.14 2.53 3.01
N ARG A 165 -17.73 2.01 4.16
CA ARG A 165 -18.27 2.39 5.47
C ARG A 165 -17.22 3.23 6.21
N ASP A 166 -17.67 4.26 6.93
CA ASP A 166 -16.80 4.94 7.89
C ASP A 166 -16.43 3.95 9.01
N ASP A 167 -15.20 4.04 9.47
CA ASP A 167 -14.69 3.18 10.52
C ASP A 167 -13.80 3.97 11.50
N ALA A 168 -14.14 5.23 11.79
CA ALA A 168 -13.32 6.10 12.64
C ALA A 168 -13.09 5.53 14.05
N ALA A 169 -14.10 4.86 14.60
CA ALA A 169 -14.04 4.13 15.86
C ALA A 169 -13.54 2.68 15.71
N CYS A 170 -13.24 2.25 14.46
CA CYS A 170 -12.74 0.92 14.11
C CYS A 170 -13.65 -0.23 14.56
N HIS A 171 -14.97 -0.05 14.40
CA HIS A 171 -15.98 -1.08 14.62
C HIS A 171 -15.74 -2.32 13.74
N TYR A 172 -15.25 -2.13 12.51
CA TYR A 172 -14.93 -3.22 11.59
C TYR A 172 -13.47 -3.68 11.71
N MET A 173 -12.54 -2.76 11.93
CA MET A 173 -11.12 -3.09 12.06
C MET A 173 -10.79 -3.86 13.34
N ASP A 174 -11.55 -3.70 14.43
CA ASP A 174 -11.27 -4.42 15.68
C ASP A 174 -11.41 -5.93 15.57
N PRO A 175 -12.55 -6.47 15.10
CA PRO A 175 -12.68 -7.91 14.88
C PRO A 175 -11.57 -8.46 13.98
N ILE A 176 -11.17 -7.69 12.95
CA ILE A 176 -10.05 -8.06 12.08
C ILE A 176 -8.75 -8.10 12.90
N SER A 177 -8.42 -7.06 13.65
CA SER A 177 -7.19 -7.02 14.44
C SER A 177 -7.13 -8.16 15.46
N ILE A 178 -8.22 -8.40 16.19
CA ILE A 178 -8.31 -9.48 17.18
C ILE A 178 -8.08 -10.84 16.50
N LYS A 179 -8.66 -11.05 15.32
CA LYS A 179 -8.45 -12.27 14.53
C LYS A 179 -6.96 -12.52 14.22
N TYR A 180 -6.18 -11.50 13.87
CA TYR A 180 -4.77 -11.67 13.47
C TYR A 180 -3.75 -11.54 14.62
N THR A 181 -4.06 -10.76 15.65
CA THR A 181 -3.09 -10.39 16.70
C THR A 181 -3.56 -10.68 18.11
N GLY A 182 -4.83 -11.04 18.30
CA GLY A 182 -5.44 -11.21 19.61
C GLY A 182 -5.80 -9.90 20.33
N ALA A 183 -5.60 -8.74 19.70
CA ALA A 183 -5.85 -7.44 20.33
C ALA A 183 -6.58 -6.45 19.41
N ALA A 184 -7.28 -5.49 20.01
CA ALA A 184 -7.91 -4.38 19.32
C ALA A 184 -6.88 -3.55 18.52
N PHE A 185 -7.31 -2.94 17.42
CA PHE A 185 -6.39 -2.20 16.55
C PHE A 185 -5.93 -0.90 17.23
N PRO A 186 -4.62 -0.63 17.37
CA PRO A 186 -4.10 0.41 18.27
C PRO A 186 -4.36 1.85 17.79
N SER A 187 -4.75 2.04 16.53
CA SER A 187 -4.98 3.37 15.95
C SER A 187 -6.47 3.59 15.66
N ARG A 188 -6.96 4.76 16.04
CA ARG A 188 -8.33 5.25 15.80
C ARG A 188 -8.28 6.63 15.16
N GLY A 189 -9.40 7.09 14.60
CA GLY A 189 -9.57 8.47 14.18
C GLY A 189 -10.14 8.64 12.78
N PRO A 190 -10.39 9.90 12.38
CA PRO A 190 -11.05 10.21 11.12
C PRO A 190 -10.26 9.66 9.93
N GLY A 191 -11.00 9.24 8.90
CA GLY A 191 -10.41 8.71 7.68
C GLY A 191 -10.08 7.22 7.75
N ARG A 192 -10.39 6.49 8.82
CA ARG A 192 -10.49 5.03 8.75
C ARG A 192 -11.78 4.64 8.05
N VAL A 193 -11.67 3.70 7.12
CA VAL A 193 -12.80 3.22 6.32
C VAL A 193 -12.72 1.72 6.15
N CYS A 194 -13.87 1.08 6.00
CA CYS A 194 -13.94 -0.33 5.63
C CYS A 194 -14.66 -0.53 4.30
N PHE A 195 -14.00 -1.25 3.39
CA PHE A 195 -14.52 -1.61 2.08
C PHE A 195 -15.24 -2.96 2.17
N VAL A 196 -16.45 -3.00 1.65
CA VAL A 196 -17.25 -4.22 1.51
C VAL A 196 -17.14 -4.69 0.06
N ILE A 197 -16.67 -5.92 -0.13
CA ILE A 197 -16.35 -6.49 -1.44
C ILE A 197 -17.26 -7.70 -1.68
N ALA A 198 -18.09 -7.61 -2.72
CA ALA A 198 -18.85 -8.74 -3.22
C ALA A 198 -17.98 -9.60 -4.15
N ILE A 199 -18.04 -10.92 -3.99
CA ILE A 199 -17.25 -11.86 -4.79
C ILE A 199 -18.03 -12.30 -6.03
N ASP A 200 -17.42 -12.08 -7.20
CA ASP A 200 -17.97 -12.47 -8.50
C ASP A 200 -17.54 -13.88 -8.91
N ASN A 201 -16.31 -14.23 -8.58
CA ASN A 201 -15.69 -15.49 -8.94
C ASN A 201 -14.72 -15.92 -7.84
N ALA A 202 -14.75 -17.19 -7.49
CA ALA A 202 -13.92 -17.77 -6.45
C ALA A 202 -13.42 -19.14 -6.89
N ASN A 203 -12.12 -19.35 -6.87
CA ASN A 203 -11.50 -20.63 -7.13
C ASN A 203 -10.59 -21.01 -5.97
N GLN A 204 -10.58 -22.28 -5.59
CA GLN A 204 -9.68 -22.82 -4.58
C GLN A 204 -8.94 -24.01 -5.16
N HIS A 205 -7.71 -24.19 -4.70
CA HIS A 205 -6.91 -25.36 -5.01
C HIS A 205 -6.21 -25.82 -3.73
N THR A 206 -6.00 -27.11 -3.62
CA THR A 206 -5.13 -27.69 -2.61
C THR A 206 -4.25 -28.68 -3.35
N LEU A 207 -2.95 -28.44 -3.33
CA LEU A 207 -1.97 -29.33 -3.95
C LEU A 207 -1.48 -30.33 -2.89
N ASP A 208 -1.37 -31.60 -3.27
CA ASP A 208 -0.98 -32.70 -2.38
C ASP A 208 0.54 -32.75 -2.22
N PHE A 209 1.12 -31.65 -1.75
CA PHE A 209 2.54 -31.52 -1.46
C PHE A 209 2.78 -31.34 0.03
N THR A 210 3.94 -31.80 0.50
CA THR A 210 4.42 -31.53 1.86
C THR A 210 5.35 -30.33 1.83
N HIS A 211 5.05 -29.31 2.63
CA HIS A 211 5.92 -28.13 2.72
C HIS A 211 7.10 -28.48 3.63
N ASN A 212 8.32 -28.38 3.11
CA ASN A 212 9.54 -28.73 3.83
C ASN A 212 10.52 -27.54 3.86
N PRO A 213 10.22 -26.48 4.64
CA PRO A 213 11.17 -25.40 4.83
C PRO A 213 12.34 -25.93 5.69
N THR A 214 13.57 -25.67 5.26
CA THR A 214 14.73 -25.93 6.12
C THR A 214 14.57 -25.07 7.38
N GLU A 215 14.66 -25.68 8.57
CA GLU A 215 14.72 -24.95 9.83
C GLU A 215 15.81 -23.87 9.72
N ALA A 216 15.43 -22.60 9.89
CA ALA A 216 16.42 -21.54 10.01
C ALA A 216 17.13 -21.76 11.35
N GLY A 217 18.39 -22.23 11.28
CA GLY A 217 19.24 -22.46 12.45
C GLY A 217 19.55 -21.20 13.24
#